data_AF-A0A1B6I2A3-F1
#
_entry.id   AF-A0A1B6I2A3-F1
#
_cell.length_a   1.000
_cell.length_b   1.000
_cell.length_c   1.000
_cell.angle_alpha   90.00
_cell.angle_beta   90.00
_cell.angle_gamma   90.00
#
_symmetry.space_group_name_H-M   'P 1'
#
loop_
_entity.id
_entity.type
_entity.pdbx_description
1 polymer ?
#
loop_
_entity_poly.entity_id
_entity_poly.type
_entity_poly.pdbx_seq_one_letter_code
_entity_poly.pdbx_strand_id
1 'polypeptide(L)'
;CALSHSLGKQELSNMIPLLVKNVQCATVLSDILRRCSISAPGVSCPHPPDKHHHHHHHRGGGARGKPLSYDRPPLRQLLEAAVAAYVNTTHSRLTHISPRHYGDFIDFLGKARDTFVLAHDGHAQFTQLVENMKLAYKGKKKLMFLVKERFG
;
A
#
# COMPACT_ATOMS: atom_id res chain seq x y z
N CYS A 1 1.18 1.66 16.49
CA CYS A 1 0.45 0.37 16.50
C CYS A 1 0.46 -0.22 15.09
N ALA A 2 1.35 -1.17 14.80
CA ALA A 2 1.42 -1.83 13.49
C ALA A 2 0.69 -3.18 13.55
N LEU A 3 -0.18 -3.48 12.58
CA LEU A 3 -1.00 -4.70 12.59
C LEU A 3 -0.14 -5.98 12.55
N SER A 4 1.02 -5.92 11.88
CA SER A 4 2.00 -7.01 11.85
C SER A 4 2.73 -7.24 13.18
N HIS A 5 2.50 -6.38 14.19
CA HIS A 5 3.08 -6.52 15.53
C HIS A 5 2.17 -7.34 16.44
N SER A 6 0.85 -7.15 16.29
CA SER A 6 -0.17 -7.93 16.99
C SER A 6 -0.42 -9.29 16.33
N LEU A 7 -0.09 -9.43 15.04
CA LEU A 7 -0.29 -10.63 14.24
C LEU A 7 1.04 -11.11 13.67
N GLY A 8 1.44 -12.35 13.95
CA GLY A 8 2.62 -12.95 13.33
C GLY A 8 2.50 -13.05 11.80
N LYS A 9 3.62 -13.23 11.09
CA LYS A 9 3.64 -13.34 9.61
C LYS A 9 2.64 -14.37 9.06
N GLN A 10 2.45 -15.48 9.77
CA GLN A 10 1.51 -16.55 9.42
C GLN A 10 0.05 -16.08 9.53
N GLU A 11 -0.31 -15.46 10.66
CA GLU A 11 -1.65 -14.92 10.90
C GLU A 11 -2.01 -13.85 9.87
N LEU A 12 -1.07 -12.95 9.58
CA LEU A 12 -1.24 -11.95 8.53
C LEU A 12 -1.48 -12.60 7.16
N SER A 13 -0.73 -13.65 6.82
CA SER A 13 -0.91 -14.41 5.58
C SER A 13 -2.29 -15.07 5.49
N ASN A 14 -2.83 -15.55 6.61
CA ASN A 14 -4.16 -16.16 6.68
C ASN A 14 -5.28 -15.11 6.54
N MET A 15 -5.05 -13.89 7.04
CA MET A 15 -6.02 -12.79 6.97
C MET A 15 -6.09 -12.11 5.60
N ILE A 16 -4.98 -12.04 4.86
CA ILE A 16 -4.92 -11.31 3.59
C ILE A 16 -5.98 -11.76 2.57
N PRO A 17 -6.22 -13.05 2.32
CA PRO A 17 -7.29 -13.49 1.43
C PRO A 17 -8.68 -12.99 1.86
N LEU A 18 -8.95 -12.96 3.17
CA LEU A 18 -10.21 -12.46 3.71
C LEU A 18 -10.34 -10.94 3.50
N LEU A 19 -9.26 -10.19 3.72
CA LEU A 19 -9.24 -8.75 3.49
C LEU A 19 -9.43 -8.41 2.02
N VAL A 20 -8.74 -9.10 1.12
CA VAL A 20 -8.87 -8.91 -0.33
C VAL A 20 -10.28 -9.24 -0.82
N LYS A 21 -10.93 -10.25 -0.22
CA LYS A 21 -12.30 -10.63 -0.56
C LYS A 21 -13.35 -9.64 -0.04
N ASN A 22 -13.19 -9.14 1.18
CA ASN A 22 -14.24 -8.38 1.87
C ASN A 22 -14.02 -6.86 1.84
N VAL A 23 -12.81 -6.39 1.57
CA VAL A 23 -12.49 -4.95 1.52
C VAL A 23 -12.29 -4.53 0.07
N GLN A 24 -13.24 -3.79 -0.47
CA GLN A 24 -13.18 -3.24 -1.83
C GLN A 24 -12.68 -1.79 -1.88
N CYS A 25 -12.56 -1.15 -0.71
CA CYS A 25 -12.12 0.24 -0.62
C CYS A 25 -10.59 0.34 -0.79
N ALA A 26 -10.15 0.88 -1.92
CA ALA A 26 -8.73 1.01 -2.27
C ALA A 26 -7.90 1.75 -1.21
N THR A 27 -8.46 2.81 -0.60
CA THR A 27 -7.77 3.58 0.45
C THR A 27 -7.64 2.80 1.75
N VAL A 28 -8.60 1.93 2.07
CA VAL A 28 -8.52 1.05 3.25
C VAL A 28 -7.48 -0.05 3.01
N LEU A 29 -7.49 -0.69 1.84
CA LEU A 29 -6.48 -1.70 1.49
C LEU A 29 -5.05 -1.14 1.55
N SER A 30 -4.83 0.05 0.98
CA SER A 30 -3.51 0.70 1.01
C SER A 30 -3.09 1.20 2.40
N ASP A 31 -4.03 1.62 3.25
CA ASP A 31 -3.74 1.90 4.68
C ASP A 31 -3.33 0.64 5.43
N ILE A 32 -4.07 -0.46 5.28
CA ILE A 32 -3.72 -1.76 5.88
C ILE A 32 -2.33 -2.21 5.40
N LEU A 33 -2.07 -2.10 4.10
CA LEU A 33 -0.77 -2.45 3.49
C LEU A 33 0.39 -1.70 4.14
N ARG A 34 0.26 -0.38 4.33
CA ARG A 34 1.27 0.47 5.00
C ARG A 34 1.44 0.12 6.47
N ARG A 35 0.35 -0.21 7.17
CA ARG A 35 0.41 -0.63 8.58
C ARG A 35 1.06 -2.01 8.76
N CYS A 36 1.03 -2.86 7.73
CA CYS A 36 1.69 -4.15 7.77
C CYS A 36 3.21 -4.05 7.51
N SER A 37 3.66 -3.08 6.71
CA SER A 37 5.08 -2.92 6.33
C SER A 37 5.92 -2.18 7.38
N ILE A 38 5.33 -1.26 8.14
CA ILE A 38 6.03 -0.52 9.20
C ILE A 38 6.32 -1.47 10.38
N SER A 39 7.53 -2.02 10.43
CA SER A 39 8.06 -2.56 11.68
C SER A 39 8.46 -1.41 12.61
N ALA A 40 7.91 -1.35 13.82
CA ALA A 40 8.25 -0.30 14.78
C ALA A 40 9.78 -0.19 14.98
N PRO A 41 10.31 1.04 15.10
CA PRO A 41 11.65 1.24 15.63
C PRO A 41 11.71 0.65 17.05
N GLY A 42 12.77 -0.10 17.33
CA GLY A 42 12.85 -1.02 18.47
C GLY A 42 12.37 -0.45 19.80
N VAL A 43 11.47 -1.19 20.45
CA VAL A 43 11.26 -1.08 21.89
C VAL A 43 12.45 -1.79 22.53
N SER A 44 13.54 -1.06 22.76
CA SER A 44 14.60 -1.51 23.64
C SER A 44 14.03 -1.56 25.06
N CYS A 45 13.77 -2.75 25.55
CA CYS A 45 13.50 -2.99 26.96
C CYS A 45 14.77 -2.64 27.75
N PRO A 46 14.74 -1.75 28.76
CA PRO A 46 15.88 -1.56 29.64
C PRO A 46 16.03 -2.80 30.54
N HIS A 47 17.08 -3.60 30.32
CA HIS A 47 17.48 -4.65 31.25
C HIS A 47 18.01 -4.03 32.56
N PRO A 48 17.74 -4.64 33.73
CA PRO A 48 18.50 -4.36 34.94
C PRO A 48 19.89 -5.03 34.86
N PRO A 49 20.91 -4.52 35.58
CA PRO A 49 22.25 -5.10 35.55
C PRO A 49 22.40 -6.15 36.65
N ASP A 50 22.65 -7.42 36.30
CA ASP A 50 23.44 -8.30 37.19
C ASP A 50 24.15 -9.42 36.40
N LYS A 51 25.16 -10.00 37.04
CA LYS A 51 26.40 -10.51 36.47
C LYS A 51 26.37 -12.02 36.15
N HIS A 52 27.34 -12.42 35.32
CA HIS A 52 28.08 -13.70 35.30
C HIS A 52 27.65 -14.90 34.41
N HIS A 53 28.61 -15.26 33.53
CA HIS A 53 29.10 -16.60 33.14
C HIS A 53 28.60 -17.38 31.89
N HIS A 54 29.61 -17.66 31.02
CA HIS A 54 29.90 -18.85 30.19
C HIS A 54 29.34 -19.04 28.76
N HIS A 55 30.22 -19.66 27.96
CA HIS A 55 30.24 -19.91 26.51
C HIS A 55 29.03 -20.67 25.94
N HIS A 56 28.53 -20.27 24.76
CA HIS A 56 28.45 -21.15 23.57
C HIS A 56 28.11 -20.38 22.28
N HIS A 57 28.75 -20.78 21.19
CA HIS A 57 28.41 -20.43 19.80
C HIS A 57 26.94 -20.74 19.47
N HIS A 58 26.15 -19.72 19.14
CA HIS A 58 25.23 -19.77 17.99
C HIS A 58 24.87 -18.34 17.57
N ARG A 59 25.33 -17.96 16.38
CA ARG A 59 25.04 -16.71 15.69
C ARG A 59 23.60 -16.72 15.18
N GLY A 60 22.64 -16.81 16.10
CA GLY A 60 21.22 -16.60 15.83
C GLY A 60 20.95 -15.10 15.91
N GLY A 61 21.39 -14.36 14.89
CA GLY A 61 21.09 -12.95 14.75
C GLY A 61 19.59 -12.77 14.75
N GLY A 62 19.03 -12.37 15.89
CA GLY A 62 17.63 -12.01 16.03
C GLY A 62 17.27 -11.11 14.86
N ALA A 63 16.26 -11.52 14.10
CA ALA A 63 15.78 -10.84 12.91
C ALA A 63 15.19 -9.48 13.32
N ARG A 64 16.12 -8.55 13.56
CA ARG A 64 15.92 -7.12 13.75
C ARG A 64 15.09 -6.65 12.56
N GLY A 65 13.86 -6.25 12.88
CA GLY A 65 12.75 -5.88 11.99
C GLY A 65 13.18 -5.23 10.68
N LYS A 66 13.49 -6.05 9.68
CA LYS A 66 13.54 -5.59 8.30
C LYS A 66 12.08 -5.40 7.87
N PRO A 67 11.69 -4.20 7.41
CA PRO A 67 10.36 -3.99 6.85
C PRO A 67 10.02 -5.10 5.87
N LEU A 68 8.81 -5.65 5.96
CA LEU A 68 8.35 -6.63 5.00
C LEU A 68 8.39 -5.98 3.60
N SER A 69 9.06 -6.63 2.66
CA SER A 69 9.10 -6.14 1.28
C SER A 69 7.72 -6.30 0.65
N TYR A 70 7.21 -5.22 0.04
CA TYR A 70 5.93 -5.21 -0.67
C TYR A 70 5.90 -6.19 -1.86
N ASP A 71 7.06 -6.54 -2.40
CA ASP A 71 7.21 -7.48 -3.51
C ASP A 71 7.14 -8.95 -3.07
N ARG A 72 7.19 -9.22 -1.75
CA ARG A 72 7.23 -10.59 -1.22
C ARG A 72 5.95 -10.97 -0.49
N PRO A 73 5.58 -12.27 -0.51
CA PRO A 73 4.52 -12.77 0.34
C PRO A 73 4.79 -12.48 1.83
N PRO A 74 3.75 -12.14 2.60
CA PRO A 74 2.34 -12.13 2.19
C PRO A 74 1.85 -10.80 1.61
N LEU A 75 2.63 -9.71 1.72
CA LEU A 75 2.21 -8.35 1.36
C LEU A 75 1.95 -8.15 -0.13
N ARG A 76 2.63 -8.91 -1.00
CA ARG A 76 2.42 -8.82 -2.44
C ARG A 76 0.95 -8.95 -2.84
N GLN A 77 0.24 -9.94 -2.28
CA GLN A 77 -1.18 -10.15 -2.60
C GLN A 77 -2.06 -8.96 -2.18
N LEU A 78 -1.73 -8.34 -1.04
CA LEU A 78 -2.45 -7.17 -0.55
C LEU A 78 -2.14 -5.92 -1.40
N LEU A 79 -0.90 -5.78 -1.89
CA LEU A 79 -0.51 -4.73 -2.82
C LEU A 79 -1.23 -4.88 -4.16
N GLU A 80 -1.22 -6.08 -4.75
CA GLU A 80 -1.89 -6.38 -6.01
C GLU A 80 -3.40 -6.08 -5.91
N ALA A 81 -4.02 -6.47 -4.80
CA ALA A 81 -5.42 -6.14 -4.53
C ALA A 81 -5.68 -4.63 -4.36
N ALA A 82 -4.80 -3.91 -3.66
CA ALA A 82 -4.92 -2.46 -3.51
C ALA A 82 -4.81 -1.74 -4.87
N VAL A 83 -3.84 -2.13 -5.70
CA VAL A 83 -3.66 -1.61 -7.07
C VAL A 83 -4.90 -1.88 -7.91
N ALA A 84 -5.40 -3.12 -7.93
CA ALA A 84 -6.62 -3.47 -8.66
C ALA A 84 -7.85 -2.68 -8.19
N ALA A 85 -7.99 -2.50 -6.87
CA ALA A 85 -9.08 -1.70 -6.30
C ALA A 85 -8.99 -0.22 -6.71
N TYR A 86 -7.78 0.36 -6.78
CA TYR A 86 -7.57 1.72 -7.29
C TYR A 86 -7.97 1.84 -8.75
N VAL A 87 -7.60 0.89 -9.61
CA VAL A 87 -7.99 0.87 -11.03
C VAL A 87 -9.51 0.81 -11.16
N ASN A 88 -10.16 -0.16 -10.51
CA ASN A 88 -11.62 -0.33 -10.58
C ASN A 88 -12.37 0.91 -10.08
N THR A 89 -11.96 1.44 -8.92
CA THR A 89 -12.58 2.63 -8.33
C THR A 89 -12.38 3.85 -9.22
N THR A 90 -11.23 3.99 -9.87
CA THR A 90 -10.95 5.07 -10.83
C THR A 90 -11.96 5.05 -11.97
N HIS A 91 -12.15 3.89 -12.61
CA HIS A 91 -13.14 3.72 -13.67
C HIS A 91 -14.57 4.03 -13.19
N SER A 92 -15.00 3.45 -12.06
CA SER A 92 -16.34 3.68 -11.51
C SER A 92 -16.60 5.15 -11.18
N ARG A 93 -15.65 5.84 -10.55
CA ARG A 93 -15.78 7.28 -10.23
C ARG A 93 -15.86 8.13 -11.50
N LEU A 94 -15.06 7.84 -12.52
CA LEU A 94 -15.02 8.63 -13.75
C LEU A 94 -16.32 8.61 -14.55
N THR A 95 -17.05 7.50 -14.54
CA THR A 95 -18.32 7.36 -15.28
C THR A 95 -19.32 8.45 -14.90
N HIS A 96 -19.45 8.76 -13.60
CA HIS A 96 -20.43 9.75 -13.10
C HIS A 96 -19.81 10.94 -12.36
N ILE A 97 -18.51 11.22 -12.54
CA ILE A 97 -17.86 12.36 -11.88
C ILE A 97 -18.40 13.71 -12.39
N SER A 98 -18.71 14.60 -11.44
CA SER A 98 -19.13 15.99 -11.66
C SER A 98 -18.04 16.98 -11.24
N PRO A 99 -18.06 18.26 -11.70
CA PRO A 99 -16.99 19.23 -11.44
C PRO A 99 -16.65 19.45 -9.97
N ARG A 100 -17.65 19.38 -9.08
CA ARG A 100 -17.47 19.49 -7.63
C ARG A 100 -16.63 18.37 -7.01
N HIS A 101 -16.46 17.24 -7.71
CA HIS A 101 -15.71 16.08 -7.22
C HIS A 101 -14.31 15.98 -7.83
N TYR A 102 -13.89 16.94 -8.65
CA TYR A 102 -12.58 16.88 -9.31
C TYR A 102 -11.44 16.94 -8.30
N GLY A 103 -11.52 17.81 -7.29
CA GLY A 103 -10.50 17.89 -6.23
C GLY A 103 -10.30 16.55 -5.54
N ASP A 104 -11.36 15.99 -4.96
CA ASP A 104 -11.34 14.69 -4.28
C ASP A 104 -10.82 13.55 -5.18
N PHE A 105 -11.15 13.61 -6.47
CA PHE A 105 -10.71 12.61 -7.42
C PHE A 105 -9.22 12.73 -7.75
N ILE A 106 -8.70 13.95 -7.89
CA ILE A 106 -7.26 14.19 -8.06
C ILE A 106 -6.48 13.75 -6.81
N ASP A 107 -6.98 14.05 -5.61
CA ASP A 107 -6.37 13.57 -4.36
C ASP A 107 -6.41 12.04 -4.25
N PHE A 108 -7.50 11.44 -4.71
CA PHE A 108 -7.63 9.98 -4.80
C PHE A 108 -6.59 9.38 -5.75
N LEU A 109 -6.35 9.97 -6.94
CA LEU A 109 -5.29 9.54 -7.85
C LEU A 109 -3.89 9.75 -7.25
N GLY A 110 -3.70 10.78 -6.44
CA GLY A 110 -2.46 10.98 -5.68
C GLY A 110 -2.17 9.79 -4.76
N LYS A 111 -3.18 9.35 -3.99
CA LYS A 111 -3.07 8.15 -3.13
C LYS A 111 -2.85 6.86 -3.94
N ALA A 112 -3.46 6.77 -5.12
CA ALA A 112 -3.23 5.66 -6.04
C ALA A 112 -1.76 5.63 -6.47
N ARG A 113 -1.21 6.75 -6.95
CA ARG A 113 0.22 6.86 -7.32
C ARG A 113 1.13 6.40 -6.19
N ASP A 114 0.92 6.89 -4.98
CA ASP A 114 1.73 6.53 -3.80
C ASP A 114 1.64 5.04 -3.42
N THR A 115 0.60 4.34 -3.87
CA THR A 115 0.45 2.88 -3.70
C THR A 115 1.12 2.14 -4.84
N PHE A 116 0.96 2.63 -6.09
CA PHE A 116 1.54 2.00 -7.27
C PHE A 116 3.07 1.98 -7.18
N VAL A 117 3.73 3.06 -6.74
CA VAL A 117 5.21 3.10 -6.62
C VAL A 117 5.81 2.00 -5.72
N LEU A 118 5.00 1.32 -4.90
CA LEU A 118 5.42 0.20 -4.06
C LEU A 118 5.57 -1.11 -4.85
N ALA A 119 4.96 -1.21 -6.05
CA ALA A 119 5.04 -2.37 -6.94
C ALA A 119 6.21 -2.24 -7.91
N HIS A 120 6.81 -3.39 -8.30
CA HIS A 120 7.98 -3.44 -9.17
C HIS A 120 7.79 -2.66 -10.50
N ASP A 121 6.61 -2.78 -11.12
CA ASP A 121 6.26 -2.08 -12.37
C ASP A 121 5.14 -1.03 -12.16
N GLY A 122 5.04 -0.50 -10.95
CA GLY A 122 3.92 0.36 -10.57
C GLY A 122 3.91 1.72 -11.27
N HIS A 123 5.08 2.28 -11.57
CA HIS A 123 5.18 3.55 -12.30
C HIS A 123 4.61 3.43 -13.72
N ALA A 124 4.93 2.35 -14.44
CA ALA A 124 4.39 2.11 -15.77
C ALA A 124 2.88 1.86 -15.71
N GLN A 125 2.42 1.03 -14.76
CA GLN A 125 0.99 0.78 -14.55
C GLN A 125 0.19 2.06 -14.24
N PHE A 126 0.72 2.96 -13.40
CA PHE A 126 0.04 4.22 -13.08
C PHE A 126 0.00 5.16 -14.29
N THR A 127 1.10 5.25 -15.04
CA THR A 127 1.16 6.03 -16.28
C THR A 127 0.13 5.52 -17.29
N GLN A 128 0.05 4.20 -17.47
CA GLN A 128 -0.95 3.57 -18.34
C GLN A 128 -2.38 3.86 -17.88
N LEU A 129 -2.65 3.83 -16.56
CA LEU A 129 -3.95 4.20 -16.01
C LEU A 129 -4.32 5.64 -16.39
N VAL A 130 -3.40 6.59 -16.19
CA VAL A 130 -3.61 8.01 -16.51
C VAL A 130 -3.85 8.22 -18.01
N GLU A 131 -3.07 7.56 -18.86
CA GLU A 131 -3.26 7.63 -20.33
C GLU A 131 -4.60 7.03 -20.77
N ASN A 132 -4.98 5.86 -20.22
CA ASN A 132 -6.28 5.25 -20.50
C ASN A 132 -7.44 6.17 -20.10
N MET A 133 -7.31 6.88 -18.97
CA MET A 133 -8.30 7.87 -18.55
C MET A 133 -8.37 9.06 -19.52
N LYS A 134 -7.22 9.59 -19.95
CA LYS A 134 -7.16 10.68 -20.94
C LYS A 134 -7.84 10.27 -22.22
N LEU A 135 -7.65 9.02 -22.67
CA LEU A 135 -8.25 8.50 -23.89
C LEU A 135 -9.76 8.29 -23.76
N ALA A 136 -10.21 7.65 -22.69
CA ALA A 136 -11.62 7.30 -22.49
C ALA A 136 -12.51 8.51 -22.13
N TYR A 137 -11.94 9.58 -21.53
CA TYR A 137 -12.71 10.70 -20.98
C TYR A 137 -12.31 12.08 -21.52
N LYS A 138 -11.86 12.16 -22.78
CA LYS A 138 -11.46 13.41 -23.47
C LYS A 138 -12.48 14.55 -23.40
N GLY A 139 -13.77 14.24 -23.29
CA GLY A 139 -14.85 15.24 -23.21
C GLY A 139 -14.81 16.08 -21.92
N LYS A 140 -14.17 15.61 -20.84
CA LYS A 140 -14.11 16.32 -19.56
C LYS A 140 -12.87 17.23 -19.48
N LYS A 141 -12.84 18.29 -20.30
CA LYS A 141 -11.66 19.20 -20.46
C LYS A 141 -11.04 19.68 -19.14
N LYS A 142 -11.86 20.20 -18.21
CA LYS A 142 -11.35 20.70 -16.91
C LYS A 142 -10.73 19.59 -16.06
N LEU A 143 -11.34 18.41 -16.03
CA LEU A 143 -10.77 17.26 -15.33
C LEU A 143 -9.45 16.82 -15.97
N MET A 144 -9.40 16.70 -17.30
CA MET A 144 -8.20 16.30 -18.03
C MET A 144 -7.05 17.30 -17.87
N PHE A 145 -7.37 18.60 -17.79
CA PHE A 145 -6.40 19.63 -17.46
C PHE A 145 -5.79 19.38 -16.07
N LEU A 146 -6.60 19.17 -15.04
CA LEU A 146 -6.11 18.90 -13.67
C LEU A 146 -5.28 17.61 -13.58
N VAL A 147 -5.72 16.56 -14.29
CA VAL A 147 -4.96 15.29 -14.36
C VAL A 147 -3.60 15.51 -15.01
N LYS A 148 -3.55 16.26 -16.13
CA LYS A 148 -2.29 16.60 -16.80
C LYS A 148 -1.39 17.47 -15.93
N GLU A 149 -1.94 18.47 -15.27
CA GLU A 149 -1.17 19.38 -14.39
C GLU A 149 -0.50 18.63 -13.23
N ARG A 150 -1.17 17.59 -12.69
CA ARG A 150 -0.69 16.85 -11.52
C ARG A 150 0.14 15.60 -11.84
N PHE A 151 -0.12 14.95 -12.97
CA PHE A 151 0.42 13.62 -13.29
C PHE A 151 0.96 13.47 -14.72
N GLY A 152 0.91 14.53 -15.53
CA GLY A 152 1.36 14.52 -16.93
C GLY A 152 2.75 15.09 -17.13
#